data_AF-A0A8T4JDX0-F1
#
_entry.id   AF-A0A8T4JDX0-F1
#
_cell.length_a   1.000
_cell.length_b   1.000
_cell.length_c   1.000
_cell.angle_alpha   90.00
_cell.angle_beta   90.00
_cell.angle_gamma   90.00
#
_symmetry.space_group_name_H-M   'P 1'
#
loop_
_entity.id
_entity.type
_entity.pdbx_description
1 polymer ?
#
loop_
_entity_poly.entity_id
_entity_poly.type
_entity_poly.pdbx_seq_one_letter_code
_entity_poly.pdbx_strand_id
1 'polypeptide(L)'
;MSEAQEMIQQLQALEQSMQSYTLQKQNVQAQILEAESALAELEKSDEAFRIVGNIMVKAKKDVLVKELQEKAESLRTRLSTIEKQEERLKKEVKQLQKELGDA
;
A
#
# COMPACT_ATOMS: atom_id res chain seq x y z
N MET A 1 -16.15 7.20 33.07
CA MET A 1 -15.04 6.25 32.83
C MET A 1 -13.80 6.84 33.47
N SER A 2 -12.82 6.05 33.89
CA SER A 2 -11.54 6.64 34.30
C SER A 2 -10.75 7.08 33.07
N GLU A 3 -9.94 8.11 33.19
CA GLU A 3 -9.06 8.61 32.12
C GLU A 3 -8.21 7.48 31.52
N ALA A 4 -7.66 6.60 32.37
CA ALA A 4 -6.93 5.41 31.94
C ALA A 4 -7.77 4.43 31.10
N GLN A 5 -9.07 4.26 31.39
CA GLN A 5 -9.94 3.40 30.58
C GLN A 5 -10.20 3.98 29.19
N GLU A 6 -10.37 5.30 29.09
CA GLU A 6 -10.56 5.98 27.80
C GLU A 6 -9.30 5.88 26.94
N MET A 7 -8.11 6.04 27.55
CA MET A 7 -6.83 5.87 26.87
C MET A 7 -6.60 4.44 26.38
N ILE A 8 -6.97 3.42 27.16
CA ILE A 8 -6.89 2.02 26.72
C ILE A 8 -7.77 1.77 25.49
N GLN A 9 -9.00 2.32 25.47
CA GLN A 9 -9.89 2.18 24.32
C GLN A 9 -9.32 2.86 23.08
N GLN A 10 -8.75 4.05 23.23
CA GLN A 10 -8.08 4.76 22.12
C GLN A 10 -6.88 3.96 21.61
N LEU A 11 -6.06 3.40 22.50
CA LEU A 11 -4.90 2.58 22.13
C LEU A 11 -5.33 1.38 21.28
N GLN A 12 -6.36 0.66 21.71
CA GLN A 12 -6.91 -0.48 20.97
C GLN A 12 -7.40 -0.09 19.57
N ALA A 13 -8.06 1.07 19.44
CA ALA A 13 -8.49 1.58 18.14
C ALA A 13 -7.32 1.94 17.21
N LEU A 14 -6.24 2.51 17.76
CA LEU A 14 -5.02 2.82 17.01
C LEU A 14 -4.30 1.54 16.56
N GLU A 15 -4.22 0.52 17.40
CA GLU A 15 -3.63 -0.78 17.05
C GLU A 15 -4.40 -1.47 15.91
N GLN A 16 -5.73 -1.48 15.95
CA GLN A 16 -6.57 -1.99 14.86
C GLN A 16 -6.33 -1.22 13.55
N SER A 17 -6.24 0.10 13.63
CA SER A 17 -5.94 0.96 12.49
C SER A 17 -4.56 0.63 11.89
N MET A 18 -3.56 0.46 12.75
CA MET A 18 -2.20 0.11 12.33
C MET A 18 -2.17 -1.24 11.60
N GLN A 19 -2.88 -2.26 12.11
CA GLN A 19 -3.00 -3.56 11.43
C GLN A 19 -3.62 -3.43 10.03
N SER A 20 -4.65 -2.59 9.88
CA SER A 20 -5.26 -2.32 8.58
C SER A 20 -4.28 -1.67 7.60
N TYR A 21 -3.52 -0.67 8.04
CA TYR A 21 -2.50 -0.03 7.20
C TYR A 21 -1.36 -1.00 6.81
N THR A 22 -0.95 -1.90 7.71
CA THR A 22 0.03 -2.94 7.39
C THR A 22 -0.45 -3.86 6.27
N LEU A 23 -1.71 -4.33 6.33
CA LEU A 23 -2.29 -5.15 5.27
C LEU A 23 -2.39 -4.37 3.95
N GLN A 24 -2.80 -3.11 3.98
CA GLN A 24 -2.85 -2.26 2.79
C GLN A 24 -1.46 -2.08 2.17
N LYS A 25 -0.43 -1.85 3.00
CA LYS A 25 0.97 -1.72 2.56
C LYS A 25 1.44 -2.96 1.83
N GLN A 26 1.24 -4.14 2.42
CA GLN A 26 1.64 -5.42 1.82
C GLN A 26 0.94 -5.65 0.47
N ASN A 27 -0.36 -5.34 0.37
CA ASN A 27 -1.09 -5.45 -0.89
C ASN A 27 -0.53 -4.52 -1.99
N VAL A 28 -0.22 -3.27 -1.65
CA VAL A 28 0.35 -2.32 -2.62
C VAL A 28 1.76 -2.75 -3.04
N GLN A 29 2.59 -3.24 -2.11
CA GLN A 29 3.92 -3.77 -2.42
C GLN A 29 3.85 -4.96 -3.38
N ALA A 30 2.91 -5.88 -3.17
CA ALA A 30 2.69 -7.00 -4.09
C ALA A 30 2.30 -6.52 -5.50
N GLN A 31 1.39 -5.54 -5.60
CA GLN A 31 0.99 -4.95 -6.89
C GLN A 31 2.13 -4.23 -7.62
N ILE A 32 3.03 -3.58 -6.89
CA ILE A 32 4.24 -2.96 -7.45
C ILE A 32 5.15 -4.04 -8.03
N LEU A 33 5.42 -5.11 -7.26
CA LEU A 33 6.25 -6.22 -7.71
C LEU A 33 5.68 -6.89 -8.97
N GLU A 34 4.36 -7.10 -9.02
CA GLU A 34 3.68 -7.63 -10.22
C GLU A 34 3.86 -6.71 -11.43
N ALA A 35 3.71 -5.39 -11.27
CA ALA A 35 3.85 -4.42 -12.35
C ALA A 35 5.30 -4.35 -12.87
N GLU A 36 6.28 -4.35 -11.96
CA GLU A 36 7.71 -4.39 -12.29
C GLU A 36 8.09 -5.70 -13.00
N SER A 37 7.56 -6.83 -12.53
CA SER A 37 7.79 -8.13 -13.17
C SER A 37 7.19 -8.17 -14.58
N ALA A 38 5.97 -7.64 -14.74
CA ALA A 38 5.32 -7.54 -16.05
C ALA A 38 6.11 -6.64 -17.01
N LEU A 39 6.65 -5.51 -16.54
CA LEU A 39 7.52 -4.64 -17.34
C LEU A 39 8.77 -5.37 -17.81
N ALA A 40 9.45 -6.07 -16.90
CA ALA A 40 10.68 -6.79 -17.22
C ALA A 40 10.47 -7.90 -18.28
N GLU A 41 9.31 -8.56 -18.26
CA GLU A 41 8.98 -9.61 -19.25
C GLU A 41 8.51 -9.01 -20.58
N LEU A 42 7.73 -7.93 -20.52
CA LEU A 42 7.27 -7.21 -21.70
C LEU A 42 8.45 -6.66 -22.51
N GLU A 43 9.51 -6.17 -21.85
CA GLU A 43 10.74 -5.70 -22.50
C GLU A 43 11.45 -6.78 -23.31
N LYS A 44 11.30 -8.05 -22.96
CA LYS A 44 11.91 -9.20 -23.67
C LYS A 44 10.99 -9.81 -24.73
N SER A 45 9.73 -9.40 -24.76
CA SER A 45 8.70 -9.97 -25.65
C SER A 45 8.63 -9.24 -26.99
N ASP A 46 8.42 -9.99 -28.07
CA ASP A 46 8.23 -9.45 -29.42
C ASP A 46 6.80 -8.95 -29.66
N GLU A 47 5.82 -9.68 -29.15
CA GLU A 47 4.40 -9.34 -29.22
C GLU A 47 3.81 -9.20 -27.81
N ALA A 48 2.80 -8.34 -27.69
CA ALA A 48 2.15 -8.08 -26.43
C ALA A 48 0.64 -7.97 -26.60
N PHE A 49 -0.08 -8.51 -25.61
CA PHE A 49 -1.54 -8.58 -25.60
C PHE A 49 -2.03 -8.09 -24.25
N ARG A 50 -3.18 -7.41 -24.26
CA ARG A 50 -3.92 -7.04 -23.04
C ARG A 50 -5.23 -7.80 -22.96
N ILE A 51 -5.63 -8.18 -21.75
CA ILE A 51 -6.94 -8.77 -21.50
C ILE A 51 -7.96 -7.63 -21.31
N VAL A 52 -9.07 -7.68 -22.03
CA VAL A 52 -10.20 -6.76 -21.88
C VAL A 52 -11.47 -7.61 -21.76
N GLY A 53 -12.05 -7.66 -20.55
CA GLY A 53 -13.16 -8.57 -20.27
C GLY A 53 -12.73 -10.02 -20.45
N ASN A 54 -13.33 -10.71 -21.41
CA ASN A 54 -13.03 -12.11 -21.76
C ASN A 54 -12.21 -12.28 -23.05
N ILE A 55 -11.69 -11.19 -23.64
CA ILE A 55 -10.91 -11.23 -24.87
C ILE A 55 -9.48 -10.74 -24.66
N MET A 56 -8.56 -11.24 -25.50
CA MET A 56 -7.19 -10.72 -25.60
C MET A 56 -7.07 -9.83 -26.83
N VAL A 57 -6.49 -8.64 -26.66
CA VAL A 57 -6.32 -7.66 -27.73
C VAL A 57 -4.83 -7.38 -27.89
N LYS A 58 -4.31 -7.56 -29.10
CA LYS A 58 -2.93 -7.19 -29.44
C LYS A 58 -2.76 -5.69 -29.21
N ALA A 59 -1.72 -5.32 -28.47
CA ALA A 59 -1.40 -3.93 -28.19
C ALA A 59 0.05 -3.66 -28.56
N LYS A 60 0.37 -2.39 -28.84
CA LYS A 60 1.76 -2.02 -29.06
C LYS A 60 2.51 -2.07 -27.74
N LYS A 61 3.70 -2.63 -27.76
CA LYS A 61 4.56 -2.83 -26.60
C LYS A 61 4.88 -1.52 -25.87
N ASP A 62 5.21 -0.46 -26.61
CA ASP A 62 5.48 0.89 -26.09
C ASP A 62 4.30 1.46 -25.29
N VAL A 63 3.07 1.24 -25.76
CA VAL A 63 1.85 1.65 -25.06
C VAL A 63 1.72 0.89 -23.73
N LEU A 64 1.88 -0.43 -23.75
CA LEU A 64 1.77 -1.25 -22.52
C LEU A 64 2.89 -0.96 -21.51
N VAL A 65 4.11 -0.69 -21.97
CA VAL A 65 5.22 -0.26 -21.11
C VAL A 65 4.86 1.03 -20.39
N LYS A 66 4.35 2.03 -21.13
CA LYS A 66 3.94 3.30 -20.55
C LYS A 66 2.81 3.12 -19.53
N GLU A 67 1.78 2.35 -19.86
CA GLU A 67 0.66 2.05 -18.95
C GLU A 67 1.14 1.38 -17.65
N LEU A 68 2.04 0.39 -17.74
CA LEU A 68 2.58 -0.29 -16.57
C LEU A 68 3.49 0.62 -15.73
N GLN A 69 4.29 1.49 -16.35
CA GLN A 69 5.12 2.47 -15.66
C GLN A 69 4.28 3.49 -14.88
N GLU A 70 3.25 4.06 -15.52
CA GLU A 70 2.31 4.99 -14.88
C GLU A 70 1.57 4.31 -13.71
N LYS A 71 1.16 3.04 -13.89
CA LYS A 71 0.56 2.24 -12.82
C LYS A 71 1.53 2.03 -11.65
N ALA A 72 2.78 1.66 -11.92
CA ALA A 72 3.79 1.45 -10.88
C ALA A 72 4.08 2.76 -10.11
N GLU A 73 4.18 3.88 -10.80
CA GLU A 73 4.39 5.20 -10.18
C GLU A 73 3.22 5.57 -9.27
N SER A 74 1.97 5.44 -9.75
CA SER A 74 0.77 5.67 -8.95
C SER A 74 0.73 4.79 -7.70
N LEU A 75 1.11 3.51 -7.81
CA LEU A 75 1.19 2.60 -6.68
C LEU A 75 2.28 3.02 -5.67
N ARG A 76 3.45 3.50 -6.14
CA ARG A 76 4.52 4.01 -5.27
C ARG A 76 4.08 5.28 -4.52
N THR A 77 3.34 6.18 -5.16
CA THR A 77 2.75 7.35 -4.47
C THR A 77 1.78 6.91 -3.37
N ARG A 78 0.93 5.92 -3.65
CA ARG A 78 0.02 5.33 -2.67
C ARG A 78 0.79 4.69 -1.51
N LEU A 79 1.84 3.92 -1.80
CA LEU A 79 2.71 3.31 -0.79
C LEU A 79 3.31 4.36 0.14
N SER A 80 3.91 5.42 -0.42
CA SER A 80 4.49 6.52 0.37
C SER A 80 3.46 7.18 1.29
N THR A 81 2.21 7.32 0.82
CA THR A 81 1.13 7.85 1.63
C THR A 81 0.78 6.93 2.79
N ILE A 82 0.68 5.62 2.54
CA ILE A 82 0.44 4.61 3.59
C ILE A 82 1.56 4.62 4.64
N GLU A 83 2.82 4.68 4.21
CA GLU A 83 3.97 4.72 5.12
C GLU A 83 3.97 5.96 6.02
N LYS A 84 3.58 7.12 5.49
CA LYS A 84 3.42 8.34 6.30
C LYS A 84 2.31 8.18 7.35
N GLN A 85 1.19 7.56 7.00
CA GLN A 85 0.11 7.29 7.97
C GLN A 85 0.54 6.28 9.03
N GLU A 86 1.25 5.23 8.63
CA GLU A 86 1.80 4.22 9.54
C GLU A 86 2.75 4.85 10.57
N GLU A 87 3.69 5.70 10.12
CA GLU A 87 4.62 6.39 11.03
C GLU A 87 3.93 7.38 11.96
N ARG A 88 2.86 8.04 11.49
CA ARG A 88 2.04 8.89 12.35
C ARG A 88 1.34 8.08 13.44
N LEU A 89 0.67 6.98 13.08
CA LEU A 89 0.00 6.11 14.05
C LEU A 89 0.98 5.53 15.08
N LYS A 90 2.18 5.10 14.65
CA LYS A 90 3.22 4.63 15.57
C LYS A 90 3.62 5.69 16.60
N LYS A 91 3.68 6.97 16.21
CA LYS A 91 3.98 8.07 17.14
C LYS A 91 2.83 8.29 18.12
N GLU A 92 1.59 8.29 17.63
CA GLU A 92 0.39 8.42 18.48
C GLU A 92 0.30 7.28 19.50
N VAL A 93 0.53 6.03 19.08
CA VAL A 93 0.59 4.86 19.96
C VAL A 93 1.65 5.01 21.05
N LYS A 94 2.88 5.39 20.68
CA LYS A 94 3.97 5.58 21.65
C LYS A 94 3.68 6.68 22.67
N GLN A 95 3.07 7.78 22.22
CA GLN A 95 2.71 8.88 23.09
C GLN A 95 1.65 8.45 24.11
N LEU A 96 0.59 7.77 23.65
CA LEU A 96 -0.49 7.28 24.50
C LEU A 96 -0.01 6.22 25.50
N GLN A 97 0.89 5.32 25.07
CA GLN A 97 1.53 4.34 25.96
C GLN A 97 2.36 5.01 27.06
N LYS A 98 3.05 6.10 26.74
CA LYS A 98 3.83 6.86 27.72
C LYS A 98 2.92 7.53 28.74
N GLU A 99 1.89 8.23 28.28
CA GLU A 99 0.91 8.88 29.16
C GLU A 99 0.22 7.87 30.09
N LEU A 100 -0.08 6.66 29.61
CA LEU A 100 -0.67 5.61 30.44
C LEU A 100 0.31 5.03 31.48
N GLY A 101 1.61 5.05 31.19
CA GLY A 101 2.65 4.61 32.13
C GLY A 101 3.03 5.66 33.16
N ASP A 102 2.78 6.93 32.87
CA ASP A 102 3.02 8.08 33.75
C ASP A 102 1.79 8.40 34.65
N ALA A 103 0.61 7.82 34.35
CA ALA A 103 -0.65 7.93 35.08
C ALA A 103 -0.82 6.86 36.17
#